data_AF-A0A0G0KTF7-F1
#
_entry.id   AF-A0A0G0KTF7-F1
#
_cell.length_a   1.000
_cell.length_b   1.000
_cell.length_c   1.000
_cell.angle_alpha   90.00
_cell.angle_beta   90.00
_cell.angle_gamma   90.00
#
_symmetry.space_group_name_H-M   'P 1'
#
loop_
_entity.id
_entity.type
_entity.pdbx_description
1 polymer ?
#
loop_
_entity_poly.entity_id
_entity_poly.type
_entity_poly.pdbx_seq_one_letter_code
_entity_poly.pdbx_strand_id
1 'polypeptide(L)'
;MIDFVREFAIRFLVIALVFLFLIQIARVVGKIFHSELFKKILCFGKRFFLWLSGLHPVCEKIVNFFRWLVSMCKIAFNGFHTIEQGDSLEEAGKKIRANFLRGLVYDVADYHLAILCAVMVSQLNDWHWGFFWIFFATWMFDIGCVVISIVGCVKSGQDLTLGEAHRRGFEAVRAQSKIAGWMYKIIQHPMATIWDGPEQLIFFYKKELKGFFKTAMAVVGLTVVQGLFWAWLYSLGHESVIELISSIWKM
;
A
#
# COMPACT_ATOMS: atom_id res chain seq x y z
N MET A 1 35.67 13.89 11.00
CA MET A 1 35.21 14.46 9.70
C MET A 1 34.33 13.47 8.94
N ILE A 2 34.76 12.21 8.77
CA ILE A 2 33.96 11.16 8.08
C ILE A 2 32.66 10.84 8.82
N ASP A 3 32.66 10.76 10.16
CA ASP A 3 31.45 10.46 10.93
C ASP A 3 30.43 11.62 10.92
N PHE A 4 30.90 12.86 10.91
CA PHE A 4 30.03 14.04 10.76
C PHE A 4 29.34 14.06 9.39
N VAL A 5 30.06 13.73 8.32
CA VAL A 5 29.49 13.63 6.96
C VAL A 5 28.48 12.47 6.88
N ARG A 6 28.77 11.33 7.52
CA ARG A 6 27.89 10.17 7.56
C ARG A 6 26.60 10.46 8.33
N GLU A 7 26.72 11.07 9.51
CA GLU A 7 25.58 11.40 10.36
C GLU A 7 24.71 12.52 9.76
N PHE A 8 25.35 13.53 9.15
CA PHE A 8 24.65 14.56 8.39
C PHE A 8 23.89 13.96 7.20
N ALA A 9 24.52 13.05 6.43
CA ALA A 9 23.89 12.39 5.30
C ALA A 9 22.69 11.51 5.72
N ILE A 10 22.78 10.80 6.83
CA ILE A 10 21.68 9.97 7.35
C ILE A 10 20.53 10.84 7.84
N ARG A 11 20.81 11.86 8.66
CA ARG A 11 19.77 12.78 9.16
C ARG A 11 19.10 13.52 8.01
N PHE A 12 19.88 13.93 7.02
CA PHE A 12 19.38 14.57 5.81
C PHE A 12 18.51 13.64 4.96
N LEU A 13 18.93 12.37 4.80
CA LEU A 13 18.16 11.36 4.06
C LEU A 13 16.82 11.07 4.75
N VAL A 14 16.82 10.92 6.08
CA VAL A 14 15.60 10.70 6.87
C VAL A 14 14.66 11.90 6.78
N ILE A 15 15.16 13.12 6.94
CA ILE A 15 14.35 14.35 6.80
C ILE A 15 13.79 14.47 5.38
N ALA A 16 14.60 14.18 4.35
CA ALA A 16 14.15 14.21 2.96
C ALA A 16 13.07 13.15 2.67
N LEU A 17 13.25 11.93 3.18
CA LEU A 17 12.29 10.84 3.03
C LEU A 17 10.97 11.14 3.75
N VAL A 18 11.02 11.64 4.99
CA VAL A 18 9.84 12.08 5.74
C VAL A 18 9.15 13.24 5.02
N PHE A 19 9.89 14.23 4.53
CA PHE A 19 9.32 15.36 3.82
C PHE A 19 8.66 14.95 2.50
N LEU A 20 9.21 13.95 1.81
CA LEU A 20 8.64 13.43 0.57
C LEU A 20 7.45 12.51 0.81
N PHE A 21 7.47 11.73 1.88
CA PHE A 21 6.33 10.98 2.35
C PHE A 21 5.18 11.93 2.72
N LEU A 22 5.48 13.02 3.43
CA LEU A 22 4.53 14.08 3.74
C LEU A 22 4.05 14.81 2.49
N ILE A 23 4.88 15.03 1.46
CA ILE A 23 4.45 15.61 0.18
C ILE A 23 3.58 14.63 -0.63
N GLN A 24 3.86 13.33 -0.57
CA GLN A 24 3.04 12.28 -1.21
C GLN A 24 1.67 12.20 -0.54
N ILE A 25 1.64 12.09 0.79
CA ILE A 25 0.42 12.16 1.59
C ILE A 25 -0.30 13.47 1.29
N ALA A 26 0.38 14.61 1.34
CA ALA A 26 -0.23 15.90 1.06
C ALA A 26 -0.68 16.07 -0.39
N ARG A 27 -0.14 15.33 -1.37
CA ARG A 27 -0.67 15.32 -2.76
C ARG A 27 -1.91 14.45 -2.91
N VAL A 28 -1.94 13.32 -2.21
CA VAL A 28 -3.09 12.42 -2.17
C VAL A 28 -4.23 13.07 -1.40
N VAL A 29 -3.93 13.71 -0.27
CA VAL A 29 -4.88 14.42 0.61
C VAL A 29 -5.18 15.85 0.12
N GLY A 30 -4.23 16.53 -0.54
CA GLY A 30 -4.37 17.92 -1.03
C GLY A 30 -5.27 18.07 -2.25
N LYS A 31 -5.75 16.97 -2.84
CA LYS A 31 -6.92 17.03 -3.75
C LYS A 31 -8.25 17.12 -3.01
N ILE A 32 -8.30 16.77 -1.73
CA ILE A 32 -9.50 16.86 -0.87
C ILE A 32 -9.51 18.19 -0.11
N PHE A 33 -8.35 18.79 0.17
CA PHE A 33 -8.26 20.11 0.81
C PHE A 33 -7.48 21.11 -0.04
N HIS A 34 -8.22 22.08 -0.60
CA HIS A 34 -7.76 23.27 -1.31
C HIS A 34 -7.02 24.27 -0.39
N SER A 35 -6.20 23.80 0.55
CA SER A 35 -5.62 24.65 1.58
C SER A 35 -4.38 25.40 1.06
N GLU A 36 -4.32 26.70 1.34
CA GLU A 36 -3.15 27.56 1.09
C GLU A 36 -1.85 27.00 1.71
N LEU A 37 -1.97 26.17 2.76
CA LEU A 37 -0.87 25.43 3.38
C LEU A 37 -0.17 24.50 2.38
N PHE A 38 -0.92 23.81 1.51
CA PHE A 38 -0.36 22.88 0.54
C PHE A 38 0.48 23.59 -0.54
N LYS A 39 0.00 24.74 -1.04
CA LYS A 39 0.78 25.59 -1.96
C LYS A 39 2.07 26.08 -1.32
N LYS A 40 2.02 26.48 -0.04
CA LYS A 40 3.20 26.92 0.73
C LYS A 40 4.22 25.80 0.92
N ILE A 41 3.77 24.58 1.25
CA ILE A 41 4.65 23.40 1.38
C ILE A 41 5.32 23.06 0.04
N LEU A 42 4.58 23.08 -1.08
CA LEU A 42 5.14 22.85 -2.41
C LEU A 42 6.15 23.94 -2.81
N CYS A 43 5.85 25.21 -2.52
CA CYS A 43 6.73 26.34 -2.83
C CYS A 43 8.01 26.31 -2.00
N PHE A 44 7.89 25.97 -0.70
CA PHE A 44 9.03 25.75 0.20
C PHE A 44 9.88 24.58 -0.29
N GLY A 45 9.27 23.43 -0.62
CA GLY A 45 9.97 22.29 -1.18
C GLY A 45 10.75 22.64 -2.45
N LYS A 46 10.14 23.41 -3.37
CA LYS A 46 10.81 23.85 -4.61
C LYS A 46 12.03 24.75 -4.32
N ARG A 47 11.89 25.72 -3.41
CA ARG A 47 13.01 26.60 -3.00
C ARG A 47 14.11 25.83 -2.29
N PHE A 48 13.74 24.93 -1.38
CA PHE A 48 14.68 24.07 -0.65
C PHE A 48 15.48 23.18 -1.59
N PHE A 49 14.82 22.54 -2.57
CA PHE A 49 15.49 21.70 -3.58
C PHE A 49 16.44 22.50 -4.49
N LEU A 50 16.08 23.71 -4.89
CA LEU A 50 16.94 24.60 -5.68
C LEU A 50 18.17 25.06 -4.89
N TRP A 51 17.98 25.39 -3.61
CA TRP A 51 19.08 25.74 -2.71
C TRP A 51 20.05 24.57 -2.52
N LEU A 52 19.53 23.36 -2.32
CA LEU A 52 20.32 22.13 -2.20
C LEU A 52 21.15 21.80 -3.44
N SER A 53 20.60 21.98 -4.64
CA SER A 53 21.34 21.70 -5.88
C SER A 53 22.56 22.60 -6.08
N GLY A 54 22.63 23.76 -5.40
CA GLY A 54 23.79 24.67 -5.47
C GLY A 54 24.93 24.33 -4.50
N LEU A 55 24.75 23.38 -3.57
CA LEU A 55 25.72 23.11 -2.50
C LEU A 55 26.79 22.08 -2.89
N HIS A 56 26.44 21.05 -3.68
CA HIS A 56 27.38 19.98 -4.05
C HIS A 56 26.86 19.14 -5.23
N PRO A 57 27.73 18.57 -6.10
CA PRO A 57 27.32 17.67 -7.19
C PRO A 57 26.50 16.44 -6.73
N VAL A 58 26.70 16.00 -5.49
CA VAL A 58 25.92 14.91 -4.87
C VAL A 58 24.47 15.35 -4.63
N CYS A 59 24.24 16.60 -4.25
CA CYS A 59 22.90 17.13 -4.03
C CYS A 59 22.10 17.15 -5.35
N GLU A 60 22.73 17.47 -6.48
CA GLU A 60 22.07 17.43 -7.79
C GLU A 60 21.57 16.02 -8.15
N LYS A 61 22.39 14.97 -7.93
CA LYS A 61 21.98 13.57 -8.14
C LYS A 61 20.76 13.21 -7.27
N ILE A 62 20.78 13.64 -6.00
CA ILE A 62 19.66 13.43 -5.07
C ILE A 62 18.40 14.15 -5.55
N VAL A 63 18.51 15.42 -5.95
CA VAL A 63 17.38 16.21 -6.49
C VAL A 63 16.79 15.53 -7.73
N ASN A 64 17.64 15.06 -8.65
CA ASN A 64 17.21 14.40 -9.87
C ASN A 64 16.53 13.05 -9.58
N PHE A 65 17.07 12.26 -8.64
CA PHE A 65 16.42 11.04 -8.17
C PHE A 65 15.02 11.31 -7.61
N PHE A 66 14.86 12.37 -6.82
CA PHE A 66 13.55 12.72 -6.28
C PHE A 66 12.56 13.25 -7.31
N ARG A 67 13.01 14.05 -8.28
CA ARG A 67 12.17 14.45 -9.42
C ARG A 67 11.70 13.22 -10.21
N TRP A 68 12.59 12.26 -10.42
CA TRP A 68 12.27 10.99 -11.07
C TRP A 68 11.24 10.20 -10.26
N LEU A 69 11.44 10.03 -8.95
CA LEU A 69 10.49 9.34 -8.06
C LEU A 69 9.11 9.99 -8.09
N VAL A 70 9.05 11.32 -7.97
CA VAL A 70 7.81 12.09 -8.04
C VAL A 70 7.09 11.92 -9.38
N SER A 71 7.85 11.86 -10.49
CA SER A 71 7.28 11.59 -11.81
C SER A 71 6.66 10.19 -11.87
N MET A 72 7.36 9.17 -11.37
CA MET A 72 6.84 7.80 -11.33
C MET A 72 5.56 7.68 -10.50
N CYS A 73 5.48 8.36 -9.35
CA CYS A 73 4.27 8.37 -8.54
C CYS A 73 3.09 9.04 -9.24
N LYS A 74 3.32 10.12 -10.01
CA LYS A 74 2.26 10.72 -10.84
C LYS A 74 1.76 9.77 -11.92
N ILE A 75 2.67 9.07 -12.59
CA ILE A 75 2.33 8.07 -13.61
C ILE A 75 1.53 6.92 -12.98
N ALA A 76 1.96 6.41 -11.83
CA ALA A 76 1.25 5.40 -11.07
C ALA A 76 -0.17 5.85 -10.71
N PHE A 77 -0.30 7.06 -10.15
CA PHE A 77 -1.58 7.64 -9.74
C PHE A 77 -2.54 7.82 -10.92
N ASN A 78 -2.03 8.36 -12.03
CA ASN A 78 -2.85 8.54 -13.24
C ASN A 78 -3.27 7.19 -13.82
N GLY A 79 -2.36 6.21 -13.89
CA GLY A 79 -2.70 4.85 -14.34
C GLY A 79 -3.73 4.17 -13.45
N PHE A 80 -3.59 4.31 -12.13
CA PHE A 80 -4.52 3.75 -11.14
C PHE A 80 -5.95 4.27 -11.33
N HIS A 81 -6.08 5.60 -11.45
CA HIS A 81 -7.36 6.28 -11.65
C HIS A 81 -7.81 6.38 -13.12
N THR A 82 -7.06 5.84 -14.06
CA THR A 82 -7.34 5.94 -15.51
C THR A 82 -7.51 7.39 -15.96
N ILE A 83 -6.65 8.29 -15.47
CA ILE A 83 -6.64 9.71 -15.85
C ILE A 83 -5.84 9.87 -17.14
N GLU A 84 -6.49 10.37 -18.18
CA GLU A 84 -5.93 10.53 -19.52
C GLU A 84 -5.48 11.98 -19.80
N GLN A 85 -4.57 12.14 -20.76
CA GLN A 85 -4.15 13.46 -21.22
C GLN A 85 -5.29 14.07 -22.04
N GLY A 86 -6.07 14.95 -21.43
CA GLY A 86 -7.26 15.55 -22.05
C GLY A 86 -8.50 15.49 -21.17
N ASP A 87 -8.49 14.65 -20.13
CA ASP A 87 -9.57 14.63 -19.13
C ASP A 87 -9.76 16.03 -18.53
N SER A 88 -11.00 16.49 -18.49
CA SER A 88 -11.37 17.66 -17.72
C SER A 88 -11.16 17.40 -16.21
N LEU A 89 -11.03 18.48 -15.42
CA LEU A 89 -10.92 18.35 -13.96
C LEU A 89 -12.11 17.61 -13.35
N GLU A 90 -13.30 17.80 -13.90
CA GLU A 90 -14.52 17.13 -13.45
C GLU A 90 -14.48 15.62 -13.71
N GLU A 91 -14.07 15.20 -14.91
CA GLU A 91 -13.95 13.78 -15.26
C GLU A 91 -12.89 13.07 -14.43
N ALA A 92 -11.71 13.69 -14.28
CA ALA A 92 -10.67 13.18 -13.40
C ALA A 92 -11.19 13.05 -11.95
N GLY A 93 -11.96 14.02 -11.47
CA GLY A 93 -12.62 13.98 -10.16
C GLY A 93 -13.61 12.82 -10.02
N LYS A 94 -14.44 12.57 -11.04
CA LYS A 94 -15.39 11.43 -11.06
C LYS A 94 -14.66 10.09 -10.99
N LYS A 95 -13.60 9.90 -11.78
CA LYS A 95 -12.79 8.67 -11.77
C LYS A 95 -12.12 8.43 -10.42
N ILE A 96 -11.56 9.48 -9.82
CA ILE A 96 -10.96 9.41 -8.48
C ILE A 96 -12.01 9.04 -7.44
N ARG A 97 -13.15 9.72 -7.42
CA ARG A 97 -14.24 9.46 -6.48
C ARG A 97 -14.77 8.03 -6.61
N ALA A 98 -14.92 7.53 -7.83
CA ALA A 98 -15.43 6.18 -8.07
C ALA A 98 -14.48 5.09 -7.53
N ASN A 99 -13.15 5.27 -7.68
CA ASN A 99 -12.19 4.35 -7.08
C ASN A 99 -12.12 4.50 -5.57
N PHE A 100 -12.18 5.74 -5.06
CA PHE A 100 -12.19 6.02 -3.63
C PHE A 100 -13.37 5.36 -2.92
N LEU A 101 -14.58 5.46 -3.49
CA LEU A 101 -15.76 4.81 -2.93
C LEU A 101 -15.66 3.28 -2.92
N ARG A 102 -15.09 2.69 -3.98
CA ARG A 102 -14.84 1.24 -4.02
C ARG A 102 -13.84 0.80 -2.95
N GLY A 103 -12.72 1.52 -2.83
CA GLY A 103 -11.73 1.30 -1.78
C GLY A 103 -12.33 1.43 -0.39
N LEU A 104 -13.10 2.49 -0.13
CA LEU A 104 -13.74 2.69 1.17
C LEU A 104 -14.69 1.54 1.55
N VAL A 105 -15.48 1.04 0.60
CA VAL A 105 -16.37 -0.12 0.84
C VAL A 105 -15.56 -1.36 1.17
N TYR A 106 -14.46 -1.57 0.46
CA TYR A 106 -13.56 -2.69 0.69
C TYR A 106 -12.85 -2.57 2.05
N ASP A 107 -12.23 -1.43 2.35
CA ASP A 107 -11.54 -1.17 3.62
C ASP A 107 -12.48 -1.36 4.81
N VAL A 108 -13.73 -0.87 4.72
CA VAL A 108 -14.73 -1.08 5.78
C VAL A 108 -14.98 -2.58 5.96
N ALA A 109 -15.17 -3.35 4.88
CA ALA A 109 -15.38 -4.79 5.00
C ALA A 109 -14.15 -5.49 5.62
N ASP A 110 -12.96 -5.14 5.15
CA ASP A 110 -11.69 -5.71 5.58
C ASP A 110 -11.42 -5.48 7.08
N TYR A 111 -11.64 -4.27 7.59
CA TYR A 111 -11.51 -3.98 9.03
C TYR A 111 -12.45 -4.82 9.90
N HIS A 112 -13.68 -5.08 9.44
CA HIS A 112 -14.60 -5.93 10.19
C HIS A 112 -14.14 -7.39 10.19
N LEU A 113 -13.60 -7.88 9.07
CA LEU A 113 -13.04 -9.23 8.97
C LEU A 113 -11.79 -9.38 9.84
N ALA A 114 -10.92 -8.36 9.90
CA ALA A 114 -9.77 -8.34 10.78
C ALA A 114 -10.16 -8.39 12.27
N ILE A 115 -11.19 -7.64 12.68
CA ILE A 115 -11.74 -7.70 14.04
C ILE A 115 -12.28 -9.10 14.35
N LEU A 116 -13.05 -9.70 13.43
CA LEU A 116 -13.58 -11.06 13.60
C LEU A 116 -12.46 -12.10 13.72
N CYS A 117 -11.42 -11.98 12.90
CA CYS A 117 -10.23 -12.83 12.98
C CYS A 117 -9.53 -12.68 14.34
N ALA A 118 -9.33 -11.45 14.81
CA ALA A 118 -8.73 -11.19 16.11
C ALA A 118 -9.56 -11.77 17.28
N VAL A 119 -10.89 -11.63 17.25
CA VAL A 119 -11.80 -12.23 18.24
C VAL A 119 -11.72 -13.75 18.22
N MET A 120 -11.72 -14.36 17.02
CA MET A 120 -11.57 -15.81 16.87
C MET A 120 -10.24 -16.29 17.47
N VAL A 121 -9.12 -15.63 17.15
CA VAL A 121 -7.80 -16.02 17.66
C VAL A 121 -7.70 -15.84 19.17
N SER A 122 -8.24 -14.75 19.71
CA SER A 122 -8.32 -14.52 21.16
C SER A 122 -9.09 -15.66 21.85
N GLN A 123 -10.24 -16.06 21.32
CA GLN A 123 -11.04 -17.14 21.87
C GLN A 123 -10.32 -18.50 21.81
N LEU A 124 -9.60 -18.80 20.73
CA LEU A 124 -8.82 -20.03 20.58
C LEU A 124 -7.64 -20.07 21.56
N ASN A 125 -7.00 -18.93 21.81
CA ASN A 125 -5.96 -18.80 22.84
C ASN A 125 -6.52 -19.04 24.25
N ASP A 126 -7.71 -18.52 24.56
CA ASP A 126 -8.38 -18.74 25.86
C ASP A 126 -8.72 -20.22 26.09
N TRP A 127 -8.94 -20.98 25.01
CA TRP A 127 -9.12 -22.44 25.06
C TRP A 127 -7.81 -23.22 25.04
N HIS A 128 -6.67 -22.53 25.11
CA HIS A 128 -5.33 -23.12 25.07
C HIS A 128 -5.04 -23.96 23.82
N TRP A 129 -5.58 -23.54 22.66
CA TRP A 129 -5.27 -24.20 21.40
C TRP A 129 -3.82 -23.93 20.98
N GLY A 130 -3.14 -24.96 20.49
CA GLY A 130 -1.77 -24.83 19.99
C GLY A 130 -1.69 -23.99 18.70
N PHE A 131 -0.51 -23.42 18.44
CA PHE A 131 -0.22 -22.61 17.25
C PHE A 131 -0.75 -23.20 15.95
N PHE A 132 -0.58 -24.51 15.74
CA PHE A 132 -1.02 -25.19 14.53
C PHE A 132 -2.53 -25.06 14.29
N TRP A 133 -3.34 -25.17 15.35
CA TRP A 133 -4.78 -25.05 15.23
C TRP A 133 -5.24 -23.61 15.05
N ILE A 134 -4.57 -22.66 15.68
CA ILE A 134 -4.80 -21.22 15.47
C ILE A 134 -4.49 -20.85 14.03
N PHE A 135 -3.33 -21.27 13.51
CA PHE A 135 -2.95 -21.10 12.11
C PHE A 135 -3.98 -21.71 11.17
N PHE A 136 -4.43 -22.94 11.43
CA PHE A 136 -5.40 -23.58 10.56
C PHE A 136 -6.75 -22.84 10.57
N ALA A 137 -7.20 -22.35 11.73
CA ALA A 137 -8.42 -21.56 11.85
C ALA A 137 -8.32 -20.22 11.10
N THR A 138 -7.24 -19.46 11.31
CA THR A 138 -7.01 -18.20 10.59
C THR A 138 -6.89 -18.41 9.09
N TRP A 139 -6.17 -19.45 8.67
CA TRP A 139 -6.01 -19.77 7.26
C TRP A 139 -7.34 -20.14 6.58
N MET A 140 -8.16 -20.97 7.22
CA MET A 140 -9.48 -21.33 6.68
C MET A 140 -10.43 -20.12 6.66
N PHE A 141 -10.34 -19.23 7.66
CA PHE A 141 -11.07 -17.97 7.69
C PHE A 141 -10.65 -17.06 6.52
N ASP A 142 -9.35 -16.88 6.30
CA ASP A 142 -8.80 -16.07 5.21
C ASP A 142 -9.22 -16.61 3.84
N ILE A 143 -9.17 -17.93 3.63
CA ILE A 143 -9.70 -18.57 2.41
C ILE A 143 -11.18 -18.20 2.21
N GLY A 144 -11.98 -18.29 3.27
CA GLY A 144 -13.40 -17.94 3.22
C GLY A 144 -13.61 -16.48 2.81
N CYS A 145 -12.88 -15.56 3.43
CA CYS A 145 -12.93 -14.13 3.12
C CYS A 145 -12.58 -13.86 1.66
N VAL A 146 -11.45 -14.40 1.19
CA VAL A 146 -10.99 -14.23 -0.19
C VAL A 146 -12.00 -14.78 -1.20
N VAL A 147 -12.58 -15.95 -0.93
CA VAL A 147 -13.61 -16.53 -1.79
C VAL A 147 -14.85 -15.64 -1.85
N ILE A 148 -15.30 -15.12 -0.71
CA ILE A 148 -16.44 -14.19 -0.63
C ILE A 148 -16.13 -12.90 -1.40
N SER A 149 -14.94 -12.30 -1.21
CA SER A 149 -14.48 -11.11 -1.93
C SER A 149 -14.47 -11.33 -3.45
N ILE A 150 -13.90 -12.45 -3.91
CA ILE A 150 -13.86 -12.83 -5.33
C ILE A 150 -15.29 -12.99 -5.88
N VAL A 151 -16.16 -13.73 -5.19
CA VAL A 151 -17.55 -13.94 -5.62
C VAL A 151 -18.31 -12.62 -5.65
N GLY A 152 -18.11 -11.75 -4.66
CA GLY A 152 -18.70 -10.42 -4.60
C GLY A 152 -18.31 -9.56 -5.79
N CYS A 153 -17.02 -9.51 -6.13
CA CYS A 153 -16.51 -8.75 -7.28
C CYS A 153 -16.97 -9.34 -8.62
N VAL A 154 -17.07 -10.66 -8.74
CA VAL A 154 -17.61 -11.31 -9.94
C VAL A 154 -19.09 -10.98 -10.11
N LYS A 155 -19.89 -11.02 -9.03
CA LYS A 155 -21.33 -10.73 -9.08
C LYS A 155 -21.62 -9.25 -9.34
N SER A 156 -20.85 -8.34 -8.76
CA SER A 156 -21.02 -6.90 -8.98
C SER A 156 -20.52 -6.45 -10.37
N GLY A 157 -19.70 -7.28 -11.02
CA GLY A 157 -18.98 -6.90 -12.25
C GLY A 157 -17.92 -5.83 -12.01
N GLN A 158 -17.61 -5.52 -10.74
CA GLN A 158 -16.67 -4.48 -10.35
C GLN A 158 -15.62 -5.06 -9.42
N ASP A 159 -14.35 -4.74 -9.71
CA ASP A 159 -13.26 -4.96 -8.78
C ASP A 159 -13.35 -3.96 -7.62
N LEU A 160 -13.80 -4.45 -6.47
CA LEU A 160 -13.89 -3.69 -5.22
C LEU A 160 -12.54 -3.62 -4.48
N THR A 161 -11.68 -4.62 -4.68
CA THR A 161 -10.37 -4.74 -4.00
C THR A 161 -9.32 -3.79 -4.60
N LEU A 162 -9.66 -3.13 -5.71
CA LEU A 162 -8.80 -2.22 -6.48
C LEU A 162 -7.56 -2.90 -7.09
N GLY A 163 -7.51 -4.23 -7.15
CA GLY A 163 -6.37 -4.97 -7.69
C GLY A 163 -6.06 -4.66 -9.15
N GLU A 164 -7.07 -4.53 -9.99
CA GLU A 164 -6.95 -4.09 -11.39
C GLU A 164 -6.49 -2.63 -11.48
N ALA A 165 -6.89 -1.76 -10.54
CA ALA A 165 -6.41 -0.38 -10.48
C ALA A 165 -4.92 -0.33 -10.14
N HIS A 166 -4.47 -1.09 -9.16
CA HIS A 166 -3.04 -1.27 -8.87
C HIS A 166 -2.28 -1.83 -10.07
N ARG A 167 -2.88 -2.77 -10.80
CA ARG A 167 -2.28 -3.33 -12.02
C ARG A 167 -2.07 -2.27 -13.10
N ARG A 168 -3.06 -1.40 -13.35
CA ARG A 168 -2.92 -0.29 -14.32
C ARG A 168 -1.83 0.70 -13.89
N GLY A 169 -1.78 1.05 -12.60
CA GLY A 169 -0.71 1.89 -12.05
C GLY A 169 0.68 1.28 -12.28
N PHE A 170 0.83 -0.01 -11.97
CA PHE A 170 2.05 -0.76 -12.22
C PHE A 170 2.43 -0.82 -13.70
N GLU A 171 1.49 -1.14 -14.59
CA GLU A 171 1.73 -1.21 -16.04
C GLU A 171 2.19 0.15 -16.58
N ALA A 172 1.57 1.25 -16.14
CA ALA A 172 1.95 2.61 -16.52
C ALA A 172 3.39 2.97 -16.06
N VAL A 173 3.75 2.63 -14.81
CA VAL A 173 5.11 2.87 -14.29
C VAL A 173 6.13 1.99 -15.02
N ARG A 174 5.83 0.70 -15.20
CA ARG A 174 6.73 -0.27 -15.83
C ARG A 174 7.02 0.10 -17.29
N ALA A 175 6.04 0.67 -18.00
CA ALA A 175 6.22 1.17 -19.36
C ALA A 175 7.27 2.29 -19.44
N GLN A 176 7.41 3.08 -18.38
CA GLN A 176 8.37 4.19 -18.29
C GLN A 176 9.72 3.77 -17.70
N SER A 177 9.72 2.89 -16.70
CA SER A 177 10.94 2.37 -16.09
C SER A 177 10.73 0.97 -15.52
N LYS A 178 11.52 0.01 -16.02
CA LYS A 178 11.54 -1.37 -15.51
C LYS A 178 11.91 -1.43 -14.03
N ILE A 179 12.87 -0.59 -13.60
CA ILE A 179 13.34 -0.52 -12.21
C ILE A 179 12.20 -0.02 -11.31
N ALA A 180 11.54 1.08 -11.69
CA ALA A 180 10.41 1.61 -10.93
C ALA A 180 9.25 0.61 -10.86
N GLY A 181 8.99 -0.13 -11.96
CA GLY A 181 7.99 -1.19 -11.96
C GLY A 181 8.32 -2.30 -10.95
N TRP A 182 9.59 -2.74 -10.88
CA TRP A 182 10.02 -3.71 -9.88
C TRP A 182 9.87 -3.18 -8.45
N MET A 183 10.25 -1.92 -8.20
CA MET A 183 10.05 -1.30 -6.89
C MET A 183 8.56 -1.25 -6.50
N TYR A 184 7.69 -0.86 -7.43
CA TYR A 184 6.24 -0.87 -7.22
C TYR A 184 5.76 -2.26 -6.79
N LYS A 185 6.19 -3.30 -7.52
CA LYS A 185 5.83 -4.68 -7.23
C LYS A 185 6.35 -5.14 -5.85
N ILE A 186 7.63 -4.89 -5.54
CA ILE A 186 8.24 -5.29 -4.26
C ILE A 186 7.54 -4.65 -3.06
N ILE A 187 7.03 -3.43 -3.21
CA ILE A 187 6.32 -2.73 -2.13
C ILE A 187 4.85 -3.20 -2.06
N GLN A 188 4.16 -3.30 -3.20
CA GLN A 188 2.73 -3.63 -3.22
C GLN A 188 2.45 -5.08 -2.81
N HIS A 189 3.31 -6.04 -3.19
CA HIS A 189 3.02 -7.46 -2.97
C HIS A 189 2.99 -7.86 -1.50
N PRO A 190 3.96 -7.46 -0.65
CA PRO A 190 3.87 -7.70 0.78
C PRO A 190 2.69 -6.99 1.42
N MET A 191 2.43 -5.73 1.05
CA MET A 191 1.28 -4.97 1.58
C MET A 191 -0.04 -5.68 1.25
N ALA A 192 -0.22 -6.07 -0.01
CA ALA A 192 -1.42 -6.78 -0.44
C ALA A 192 -1.55 -8.18 0.17
N THR A 193 -0.44 -8.88 0.42
CA THR A 193 -0.52 -10.24 0.99
C THR A 193 -0.79 -10.22 2.49
N ILE A 194 -0.18 -9.27 3.21
CA ILE A 194 -0.20 -9.24 4.68
C ILE A 194 -1.34 -8.36 5.21
N TRP A 195 -1.54 -7.20 4.58
CA TRP A 195 -2.37 -6.13 5.09
C TRP A 195 -3.69 -6.00 4.33
N ASP A 196 -3.65 -5.72 3.03
CA ASP A 196 -4.85 -5.36 2.27
C ASP A 196 -5.69 -6.58 1.82
N GLY A 197 -5.17 -7.80 1.96
CA GLY A 197 -5.85 -9.03 1.55
C GLY A 197 -5.38 -9.59 0.19
N PRO A 198 -5.14 -10.91 0.09
CA PRO A 198 -4.50 -11.57 -1.04
C PRO A 198 -5.41 -11.61 -2.27
N GLU A 199 -6.73 -11.42 -2.12
CA GLU A 199 -7.65 -11.19 -3.23
C GLU A 199 -7.22 -10.03 -4.12
N GLN A 200 -6.58 -9.00 -3.55
CA GLN A 200 -6.08 -7.86 -4.33
C GLN A 200 -5.00 -8.32 -5.32
N LEU A 201 -4.14 -9.27 -4.92
CA LEU A 201 -3.15 -9.87 -5.82
C LEU A 201 -3.79 -10.80 -6.85
N ILE A 202 -4.89 -11.48 -6.50
CA ILE A 202 -5.65 -12.29 -7.46
C ILE A 202 -6.20 -11.40 -8.59
N PHE A 203 -6.81 -10.27 -8.26
CA PHE A 203 -7.30 -9.31 -9.25
C PHE A 203 -6.15 -8.62 -10.01
N PHE A 204 -5.04 -8.29 -9.33
CA PHE A 204 -3.85 -7.75 -9.97
C PHE A 204 -3.31 -8.68 -11.06
N TYR A 205 -3.27 -9.99 -10.80
CA TYR A 205 -2.79 -11.02 -11.72
C TYR A 205 -3.90 -11.74 -12.49
N LYS A 206 -5.10 -11.16 -12.58
CA LYS A 206 -6.25 -11.77 -13.26
C LYS A 206 -5.94 -12.16 -14.71
N LYS A 207 -5.09 -11.39 -15.40
CA LYS A 207 -4.65 -11.67 -16.78
C LYS A 207 -3.72 -12.89 -16.87
N GLU A 208 -2.95 -13.16 -15.81
CA GLU A 208 -1.96 -14.24 -15.73
C GLU A 208 -2.55 -15.54 -15.13
N LEU A 209 -3.46 -15.43 -14.16
CA LEU A 209 -4.07 -16.54 -13.43
C LEU A 209 -5.19 -17.27 -14.20
N LYS A 210 -5.35 -17.03 -15.52
CA LYS A 210 -6.43 -17.57 -16.37
C LYS A 210 -6.81 -19.01 -16.00
N GLY A 211 -8.01 -19.18 -15.44
CA GLY A 211 -8.61 -20.47 -15.10
C GLY A 211 -8.74 -20.72 -13.60
N PHE A 212 -9.78 -21.48 -13.23
CA PHE A 212 -10.14 -21.76 -11.83
C PHE A 212 -8.98 -22.36 -11.02
N PHE A 213 -8.28 -23.35 -11.58
CA PHE A 213 -7.21 -24.06 -10.86
C PHE A 213 -6.04 -23.14 -10.47
N LYS A 214 -5.61 -22.25 -11.37
CA LYS A 214 -4.52 -21.30 -11.08
C LYS A 214 -4.94 -20.25 -10.06
N THR A 215 -6.17 -19.74 -10.16
CA THR A 215 -6.73 -18.85 -9.15
C THR A 215 -6.81 -19.54 -7.79
N ALA A 216 -7.31 -20.78 -7.72
CA ALA A 216 -7.41 -21.55 -6.48
C ALA A 216 -6.03 -21.79 -5.86
N MET A 217 -5.02 -22.19 -6.65
CA MET A 217 -3.65 -22.34 -6.17
C MET A 217 -3.07 -21.02 -5.63
N ALA A 218 -3.34 -19.90 -6.31
CA ALA A 218 -2.89 -18.59 -5.86
C ALA A 218 -3.57 -18.16 -4.55
N VAL A 219 -4.89 -18.39 -4.42
CA VAL A 219 -5.63 -18.13 -3.18
C VAL A 219 -5.04 -18.95 -2.04
N VAL A 220 -4.91 -20.26 -2.22
CA VAL A 220 -4.34 -21.16 -1.22
C VAL A 220 -2.91 -20.74 -0.84
N GLY A 221 -2.04 -20.51 -1.83
CA GLY A 221 -0.65 -20.15 -1.58
C GLY A 221 -0.49 -18.81 -0.86
N LEU A 222 -1.24 -17.78 -1.25
CA LEU A 222 -1.15 -16.46 -0.63
C LEU A 222 -1.76 -16.44 0.78
N THR A 223 -2.90 -17.10 0.97
CA THR A 223 -3.55 -17.20 2.30
C THR A 223 -2.73 -18.05 3.28
N VAL A 224 -1.95 -19.03 2.83
CA VAL A 224 -1.00 -19.73 3.71
C VAL A 224 0.05 -18.76 4.26
N VAL A 225 0.64 -17.92 3.39
CA VAL A 225 1.66 -16.94 3.79
C VAL A 225 1.07 -15.92 4.77
N GLN A 226 -0.11 -15.40 4.47
CA GLN A 226 -0.83 -14.48 5.34
C GLN A 226 -1.20 -15.12 6.68
N GLY A 227 -1.80 -16.31 6.66
CA GLY A 227 -2.21 -17.04 7.86
C GLY A 227 -1.02 -17.36 8.76
N LEU A 228 0.13 -17.73 8.19
CA LEU A 228 1.38 -17.93 8.96
C LEU A 228 1.84 -16.65 9.63
N PHE A 229 1.80 -15.52 8.91
CA PHE A 229 2.17 -14.22 9.46
C PHE A 229 1.26 -13.82 10.63
N TRP A 230 -0.05 -13.91 10.45
CA TRP A 230 -1.01 -13.52 11.50
C TRP A 230 -0.99 -14.48 12.68
N ALA A 231 -0.94 -15.80 12.45
CA ALA A 231 -0.80 -16.76 13.54
C ALA A 231 0.49 -16.52 14.34
N TRP A 232 1.60 -16.21 13.66
CA TRP A 232 2.85 -15.83 14.32
C TRP A 232 2.68 -14.53 15.13
N LEU A 233 2.12 -13.49 14.52
CA LEU A 233 1.91 -12.20 15.20
C LEU A 233 1.03 -12.35 16.45
N TYR A 234 -0.05 -13.12 16.37
CA TYR A 234 -0.93 -13.37 17.52
C TYR A 234 -0.32 -14.31 18.56
N SER A 235 0.58 -15.21 18.15
CA SER A 235 1.31 -16.09 19.10
C SER A 235 2.33 -15.35 19.96
N LEU A 236 2.73 -14.13 19.58
CA LEU A 236 3.57 -13.27 20.42
C LEU A 236 2.82 -12.78 21.68
N GLY A 237 1.49 -12.92 21.73
CA GLY A 237 0.67 -12.60 22.90
C GLY A 237 0.07 -11.19 22.88
N HIS A 238 -1.04 -11.01 23.61
CA HIS A 238 -1.74 -9.72 23.72
C HIS A 238 -0.87 -8.61 24.35
N GLU A 239 0.02 -8.97 25.29
CA GLU A 239 0.95 -8.03 25.91
C GLU A 239 1.90 -7.42 24.88
N SER A 240 2.41 -8.23 23.94
CA SER A 240 3.31 -7.75 22.89
C SER A 240 2.64 -6.85 21.86
N VAL A 241 1.35 -7.05 21.57
CA VAL A 241 0.60 -6.16 20.66
C VAL A 241 0.29 -4.82 21.33
N ILE A 242 -0.09 -4.82 22.62
CA ILE A 242 -0.32 -3.59 23.38
C ILE A 242 1.02 -2.85 23.63
N GLU A 243 2.11 -3.57 23.91
CA GLU A 243 3.46 -3.00 23.98
C GLU A 243 3.94 -2.43 22.64
N LEU A 244 3.65 -3.11 21.53
CA LEU A 244 3.96 -2.61 20.18
C LEU A 244 3.17 -1.33 19.87
N ILE A 245 1.85 -1.33 20.11
CA ILE A 245 1.00 -0.14 19.90
C ILE A 245 1.44 1.01 20.83
N SER A 246 1.71 0.73 22.10
CA SER A 246 2.13 1.75 23.07
C SER A 246 3.55 2.28 22.81
N SER A 247 4.46 1.47 22.25
CA SER A 247 5.79 1.93 21.82
C SER A 247 5.74 2.77 20.56
N ILE A 248 4.85 2.46 19.61
CA ILE A 248 4.57 3.29 18.43
C ILE A 248 3.95 4.63 18.83
N TRP A 249 3.04 4.65 19.81
CA TRP A 249 2.40 5.88 20.29
C TRP A 249 3.33 6.79 21.12
N LYS A 250 4.41 6.24 21.67
CA LYS A 250 5.42 6.99 22.43
C LYS A 250 6.54 7.59 21.57
N MET A 251 6.60 7.26 20.28
CA MET A 251 7.50 7.88 19.28
C MET A 251 6.84 9.07 18.61
#